data_AF-A0A7X9GHW0-F1
#
_entry.id   AF-A0A7X9GHW0-F1
#
_cell.length_a   1.000
_cell.length_b   1.000
_cell.length_c   1.000
_cell.angle_alpha   90.00
_cell.angle_beta   90.00
_cell.angle_gamma   90.00
#
_symmetry.space_group_name_H-M   'P 1'
#
loop_
_entity.id
_entity.type
_entity.pdbx_description
1 polymer ?
#
loop_
_entity_poly.entity_id
_entity_poly.type
_entity_poly.pdbx_seq_one_letter_code
_entity_poly.pdbx_strand_id
1 'polypeptide(L)'
;MGPKHKRLKRKQRLVVAKHWARTYSGKNLVRGYRKHFGVDWLCAVSELQMLGYDIPEDYIKQLQMDEDSRRKANEERKRKREAEQVRENFSMDSDEYFYYIAGYTSGGAPFGITWEEWEQIRLSHKPT
;
A
#
# COMPACT_ATOMS: atom_id res chain seq x y z
N MET A 1 7.73 22.94 -7.87
CA MET A 1 6.28 22.63 -7.66
C MET A 1 5.75 21.87 -8.86
N GLY A 2 4.86 20.88 -8.67
CA GLY A 2 4.25 20.14 -9.78
C GLY A 2 3.27 20.98 -10.62
N PRO A 3 2.81 20.47 -11.78
CA PRO A 3 1.95 21.21 -12.70
C PRO A 3 0.66 21.73 -12.04
N LYS A 4 0.28 22.99 -12.33
CA LYS A 4 -0.88 23.67 -11.69
C LYS A 4 -2.17 22.86 -11.82
N HIS A 5 -2.44 22.30 -12.99
CA HIS A 5 -3.66 21.54 -13.28
C HIS A 5 -3.82 20.28 -12.41
N LYS A 6 -2.73 19.69 -11.91
CA LYS A 6 -2.75 18.53 -11.00
C LYS A 6 -3.05 18.88 -9.55
N ARG A 7 -3.07 20.18 -9.21
CA ARG A 7 -3.30 20.68 -7.84
C ARG A 7 -4.70 21.26 -7.67
N LEU A 8 -5.48 21.29 -8.74
CA LEU A 8 -6.84 21.85 -8.75
C LEU A 8 -7.79 20.99 -7.92
N LYS A 9 -8.68 21.65 -7.17
CA LYS A 9 -9.82 21.01 -6.50
C LYS A 9 -10.90 20.66 -7.53
N ARG A 10 -11.79 19.71 -7.20
CA ARG A 10 -12.85 19.22 -8.09
C ARG A 10 -13.64 20.32 -8.82
N LYS A 11 -14.12 21.34 -8.08
CA LYS A 11 -14.85 22.47 -8.69
C LYS A 11 -14.04 23.21 -9.74
N GLN A 12 -12.75 23.46 -9.47
CA GLN A 12 -11.84 24.12 -10.41
C GLN A 12 -11.53 23.22 -11.60
N ARG A 13 -11.33 21.92 -11.37
CA ARG A 13 -11.12 20.94 -12.45
C ARG A 13 -12.30 20.93 -13.42
N LEU A 14 -13.54 20.83 -12.93
CA LEU A 14 -14.74 20.80 -13.78
C LEU A 14 -14.85 22.04 -14.68
N VAL A 15 -14.48 23.23 -14.19
CA VAL A 15 -14.47 24.46 -15.00
C VAL A 15 -13.45 24.37 -16.13
N VAL A 16 -12.19 24.03 -15.82
CA VAL A 16 -11.10 23.95 -16.82
C VAL A 16 -11.28 22.76 -17.76
N ALA A 17 -11.81 21.65 -17.25
CA ALA A 17 -12.00 20.40 -17.97
C ALA A 17 -12.96 20.53 -19.14
N LYS A 18 -13.97 21.41 -19.06
CA LYS A 18 -14.87 21.71 -20.19
C LYS A 18 -14.09 22.14 -21.44
N HIS A 19 -13.13 23.03 -21.27
CA HIS A 19 -12.30 23.48 -22.39
C HIS A 19 -11.28 22.42 -22.79
N TRP A 20 -10.58 21.83 -21.81
CA TRP A 20 -9.58 20.81 -22.05
C TRP A 20 -10.14 19.61 -22.84
N ALA A 21 -11.31 19.10 -22.47
CA ALA A 21 -11.91 17.93 -23.09
C ALA A 21 -12.30 18.18 -24.56
N ARG A 22 -12.63 19.43 -24.94
CA ARG A 22 -12.88 19.82 -26.34
C ARG A 22 -11.61 19.81 -27.19
N THR A 23 -10.46 20.08 -26.59
CA THR A 23 -9.16 20.11 -27.26
C THR A 23 -8.41 18.78 -27.18
N TYR A 24 -8.94 17.81 -26.44
CA TYR A 24 -8.28 16.52 -26.22
C TYR A 24 -8.41 15.64 -27.48
N SER A 25 -7.27 15.28 -28.07
CA SER A 25 -7.18 14.45 -29.29
C SER A 25 -6.80 13.00 -29.03
N GLY A 26 -6.69 12.57 -27.76
CA GLY A 26 -6.30 11.22 -27.42
C GLY A 26 -7.45 10.21 -27.53
N LYS A 27 -7.11 8.94 -27.79
CA LYS A 27 -8.10 7.85 -27.98
C LYS A 27 -8.97 7.57 -26.75
N ASN A 28 -8.38 7.63 -25.55
CA ASN A 28 -9.09 7.31 -24.31
C ASN A 28 -9.22 8.56 -23.46
N LEU A 29 -10.45 9.10 -23.38
CA LEU A 29 -10.76 10.34 -22.67
C LEU A 29 -10.56 10.21 -21.16
N VAL A 30 -11.02 9.10 -20.56
CA VAL A 30 -10.89 8.84 -19.11
C VAL A 30 -9.42 8.79 -18.71
N ARG A 31 -8.60 8.03 -19.46
CA ARG A 31 -7.15 7.94 -19.24
C ARG A 31 -6.45 9.29 -19.42
N GLY A 32 -6.87 10.05 -20.43
CA GLY A 32 -6.39 11.41 -20.68
C GLY A 32 -6.66 12.32 -19.51
N TYR A 33 -7.91 12.34 -19.05
CA TYR A 33 -8.38 13.15 -17.94
C TYR A 33 -7.60 12.83 -16.67
N ARG A 34 -7.49 11.53 -16.36
CA ARG A 34 -6.76 11.02 -15.21
C ARG A 34 -5.32 11.51 -15.19
N LYS A 35 -4.62 11.37 -16.33
CA LYS A 35 -3.22 11.80 -16.46
C LYS A 35 -3.05 13.31 -16.41
N HIS A 36 -3.96 14.04 -17.04
CA HIS A 36 -3.94 15.50 -17.08
C HIS A 36 -4.17 16.04 -15.67
N PHE A 37 -5.29 15.72 -15.02
CA PHE A 37 -5.65 16.29 -13.72
C PHE A 37 -5.04 15.57 -12.50
N GLY A 38 -4.35 14.45 -12.70
CA GLY A 38 -3.69 13.72 -11.62
C GLY A 38 -4.65 13.07 -10.62
N VAL A 39 -5.81 12.61 -11.10
CA VAL A 39 -6.84 11.95 -10.30
C VAL A 39 -6.77 10.42 -10.44
N ASP A 40 -7.59 9.68 -9.69
CA ASP A 40 -7.82 8.24 -9.92
C ASP A 40 -8.84 7.99 -11.06
N TRP A 41 -9.03 6.72 -11.44
CA TRP A 41 -9.90 6.34 -12.54
C TRP A 41 -11.37 6.67 -12.28
N LEU A 42 -11.88 6.35 -11.09
CA LEU A 42 -13.29 6.55 -10.74
C LEU A 42 -13.64 8.04 -10.64
N CYS A 43 -12.71 8.85 -10.13
CA CYS A 43 -12.82 10.30 -10.12
C CYS A 43 -12.86 10.87 -11.54
N ALA A 44 -12.03 10.37 -12.46
CA ALA A 44 -12.04 10.79 -13.85
C ALA A 44 -13.38 10.45 -14.54
N VAL A 45 -13.89 9.24 -14.33
CA VAL A 45 -15.21 8.80 -14.84
C VAL A 45 -16.32 9.70 -14.31
N SER A 46 -16.41 9.86 -12.98
CA SER A 46 -17.47 10.67 -12.34
C SER A 46 -17.45 12.13 -12.81
N GLU A 47 -16.26 12.73 -12.92
CA GLU A 47 -16.14 14.11 -13.40
C GLU A 47 -16.46 14.24 -14.89
N LEU A 48 -16.10 13.27 -15.72
CA LEU A 48 -16.50 13.26 -17.13
C LEU A 48 -18.01 13.06 -17.33
N GLN A 49 -18.65 12.18 -16.55
CA GLN A 49 -20.12 12.05 -16.56
C GLN A 49 -20.81 13.35 -16.14
N MET A 50 -20.29 14.06 -15.13
CA MET A 50 -20.79 15.39 -14.74
C MET A 50 -20.62 16.44 -15.84
N LEU A 51 -19.67 16.24 -16.75
CA LEU A 51 -19.47 17.10 -17.92
C LEU A 51 -20.34 16.68 -19.13
N GLY A 52 -21.15 15.62 -18.98
CA GLY A 52 -22.08 15.13 -20.00
C GLY A 52 -21.49 14.06 -20.93
N TYR A 53 -20.33 13.48 -20.62
CA TYR A 53 -19.77 12.39 -21.39
C TYR A 53 -20.41 11.06 -21.00
N ASP A 54 -20.95 10.36 -21.98
CA ASP A 54 -21.45 9.00 -21.79
C ASP A 54 -20.28 8.02 -21.79
N ILE A 55 -20.15 7.25 -20.71
CA ILE A 55 -19.06 6.29 -20.50
C ILE A 55 -19.74 4.93 -20.31
N PRO A 56 -19.42 3.92 -21.15
CA PRO A 56 -20.04 2.61 -21.09
C PRO A 56 -19.91 1.96 -19.70
N GLU A 57 -21.01 1.41 -19.18
CA GLU A 57 -21.08 0.81 -17.84
C GLU A 57 -20.16 -0.41 -17.69
N ASP A 58 -19.99 -1.21 -18.73
CA ASP A 58 -19.05 -2.33 -18.77
C ASP A 58 -17.60 -1.85 -18.61
N TYR A 59 -17.24 -0.74 -19.24
CA TYR A 59 -15.93 -0.11 -19.07
C TYR A 59 -15.74 0.43 -17.64
N ILE A 60 -16.77 1.02 -17.04
CA ILE A 60 -16.73 1.48 -15.63
C ILE A 60 -16.51 0.29 -14.69
N LYS A 61 -17.23 -0.81 -14.89
CA LYS A 61 -17.07 -2.04 -14.10
C LYS A 61 -15.67 -2.63 -14.20
N GLN A 62 -15.09 -2.68 -15.40
CA GLN A 62 -13.70 -3.10 -15.57
C GLN A 62 -12.73 -2.22 -14.77
N LEU A 63 -12.89 -0.90 -14.82
CA LEU A 63 -12.05 0.02 -14.05
C LEU A 63 -12.19 -0.15 -12.54
N GLN A 64 -13.40 -0.44 -12.05
CA GLN A 64 -13.65 -0.73 -10.63
C GLN A 64 -12.93 -2.02 -10.20
N MET A 65 -13.09 -3.10 -10.96
CA MET A 65 -12.44 -4.39 -10.69
C MET A 65 -10.90 -4.26 -10.68
N ASP A 66 -10.35 -3.51 -11.63
CA ASP A 66 -8.91 -3.25 -11.69
C ASP A 66 -8.40 -2.47 -10.47
N GLU A 67 -9.13 -1.43 -10.04
CA GLU A 67 -8.75 -0.64 -8.86
C GLU A 67 -8.86 -1.44 -7.56
N ASP A 68 -9.90 -2.26 -7.40
CA ASP A 68 -10.04 -3.15 -6.24
C ASP A 68 -8.93 -4.20 -6.20
N SER A 69 -8.60 -4.79 -7.34
CA SER A 69 -7.50 -5.75 -7.46
C SER A 69 -6.16 -5.10 -7.10
N ARG A 70 -5.92 -3.87 -7.56
CA ARG A 70 -4.71 -3.09 -7.23
C ARG A 70 -4.67 -2.70 -5.76
N ARG A 71 -5.80 -2.35 -5.16
CA ARG A 71 -5.90 -2.06 -3.72
C ARG A 71 -5.54 -3.29 -2.90
N LYS A 72 -6.17 -4.43 -3.18
CA LYS A 72 -5.87 -5.71 -2.50
C LYS A 72 -4.41 -6.10 -2.61
N ALA A 73 -3.84 -6.03 -3.81
CA ALA A 73 -2.41 -6.34 -4.01
C ALA A 73 -1.48 -5.39 -3.24
N ASN A 74 -1.82 -4.11 -3.13
CA ASN A 74 -1.04 -3.16 -2.35
C ASN A 74 -1.16 -3.41 -0.83
N GLU A 75 -2.35 -3.74 -0.34
CA GLU A 75 -2.59 -4.11 1.06
C GLU A 75 -1.82 -5.37 1.43
N GLU A 76 -1.83 -6.39 0.58
CA GLU A 76 -1.06 -7.62 0.78
C GLU A 76 0.45 -7.35 0.82
N ARG A 77 0.97 -6.54 -0.12
CA ARG A 77 2.39 -6.12 -0.12
C ARG A 77 2.75 -5.35 1.14
N LYS A 78 1.87 -4.46 1.61
CA LYS A 78 2.07 -3.71 2.85
C LYS A 78 2.11 -4.66 4.04
N ARG A 79 1.15 -5.58 4.15
CA ARG A 79 1.10 -6.59 5.21
C ARG A 79 2.35 -7.48 5.22
N LYS A 80 2.84 -7.89 4.04
CA LYS A 80 4.07 -8.68 3.93
C LYS A 80 5.28 -7.90 4.43
N ARG A 81 5.42 -6.63 4.06
CA ARG A 81 6.50 -5.76 4.54
C ARG A 81 6.45 -5.55 6.05
N GLU A 82 5.26 -5.35 6.60
CA GLU A 82 5.06 -5.22 8.05
C GLU A 82 5.41 -6.53 8.77
N ALA A 83 4.99 -7.68 8.24
CA ALA A 83 5.34 -8.98 8.79
C ALA A 83 6.86 -9.26 8.72
N GLU A 84 7.53 -8.84 7.65
CA GLU A 84 8.98 -8.97 7.50
C GLU A 84 9.73 -8.05 8.48
N GLN A 85 9.29 -6.80 8.66
CA GLN A 85 9.84 -5.90 9.68
C GLN A 85 9.63 -6.43 11.10
N VAL A 86 8.46 -7.00 11.39
CA VAL A 86 8.21 -7.66 12.67
C VAL A 86 9.15 -8.85 12.82
N ARG A 87 9.31 -9.69 11.78
CA ARG A 87 10.24 -10.83 11.83
C ARG A 87 11.69 -10.40 12.03
N GLU A 88 12.11 -9.30 11.41
CA GLU A 88 13.47 -8.75 11.58
C GLU A 88 13.65 -8.19 13.00
N ASN A 89 12.69 -7.41 13.49
CA ASN A 89 12.73 -6.84 14.85
C ASN A 89 12.63 -7.88 15.96
N PHE A 90 11.90 -8.98 15.72
CA PHE A 90 11.72 -10.09 16.65
C PHE A 90 12.48 -11.35 16.20
N SER A 91 13.51 -11.20 15.38
CA SER A 91 14.37 -12.33 15.00
C SER A 91 15.00 -12.87 16.28
N MET A 92 14.58 -14.07 16.69
CA MET A 92 15.20 -14.80 17.78
C MET A 92 16.57 -15.25 17.30
N ASP A 93 17.60 -14.46 17.59
CA ASP A 93 18.97 -14.92 17.47
C ASP A 93 19.15 -16.07 18.47
N SER A 94 19.70 -17.19 18.01
CA SER A 94 20.09 -18.31 18.86
C SER A 94 21.42 -18.83 18.38
N ASP A 95 22.21 -19.39 19.28
CA ASP A 95 23.49 -20.00 18.96
C ASP A 95 23.70 -21.29 19.75
N GLU A 96 24.93 -21.79 19.81
CA GLU A 96 25.28 -23.02 20.53
C GLU A 96 25.05 -22.91 22.05
N TYR A 97 25.11 -21.71 22.63
CA TYR A 97 24.99 -21.48 24.09
C TYR A 97 23.62 -20.92 24.49
N PHE A 98 23.02 -20.07 23.66
CA PHE A 98 21.75 -19.39 23.91
C PHE A 98 20.62 -19.97 23.06
N TYR A 99 19.54 -20.40 23.73
CA TYR A 99 18.25 -20.73 23.11
C TYR A 99 17.60 -19.48 22.49
N TYR A 100 17.78 -18.33 23.14
CA TYR A 100 17.28 -17.03 22.65
C TYR A 100 18.19 -15.90 23.15
N ILE A 101 18.78 -15.14 22.23
CA ILE A 101 19.59 -13.95 22.51
C ILE A 101 18.64 -12.74 22.51
N ALA A 102 18.49 -12.11 23.67
CA ALA A 102 17.65 -10.91 23.84
C ALA A 102 18.37 -9.64 23.35
N GLY A 103 19.70 -9.68 23.27
CA GLY A 103 20.50 -8.60 22.72
C GLY A 103 22.00 -8.78 22.98
N TYR A 104 22.76 -7.77 22.59
CA TYR A 104 24.20 -7.70 22.82
C TYR A 104 24.52 -6.50 23.70
N THR A 105 25.43 -6.68 24.66
CA THR A 105 25.95 -5.60 25.49
C THR A 105 26.79 -4.63 24.66
N SER A 106 27.15 -3.46 25.20
CA SER A 106 28.01 -2.49 24.50
C SER A 106 29.38 -3.03 24.09
N GLY A 107 29.86 -4.09 24.76
CA GLY A 107 31.08 -4.83 24.43
C GLY A 107 30.88 -5.98 23.43
N GLY A 108 29.67 -6.16 22.89
CA GLY A 108 29.35 -7.21 21.92
C GLY A 108 29.08 -8.60 22.52
N ALA A 109 29.07 -8.75 23.86
CA ALA A 109 28.73 -10.03 24.48
C ALA A 109 27.20 -10.26 24.44
N PRO A 110 26.73 -11.41 23.95
CA PRO A 110 25.30 -11.74 23.92
C PRO A 110 24.75 -11.99 25.33
N PHE A 111 23.47 -11.67 25.54
CA PHE A 111 22.73 -12.07 26.74
C PHE A 111 21.31 -12.49 26.35
N GLY A 112 20.76 -13.45 27.09
CA GLY A 112 19.48 -14.07 26.73
C GLY A 112 19.16 -15.30 27.58
N ILE A 113 18.29 -16.16 27.07
CA ILE A 113 17.92 -17.45 27.67
C ILE A 113 18.84 -18.52 27.10
N THR A 114 19.54 -19.23 27.97
CA THR A 114 20.39 -20.39 27.62
C THR A 114 19.55 -21.64 27.32
N TRP A 115 20.14 -22.63 26.65
CA TRP A 115 19.50 -23.93 26.45
C TRP A 115 19.13 -24.62 27.77
N GLU A 116 20.01 -24.53 28.78
CA GLU A 116 19.77 -25.09 30.11
C GLU A 116 18.59 -24.41 30.82
N GLU A 117 18.56 -23.07 30.84
CA GLU A 117 17.46 -22.31 31.43
C GLU A 117 16.12 -22.61 30.74
N TRP A 118 16.14 -22.75 29.41
CA TRP A 118 14.95 -23.12 28.66
C TRP A 118 14.44 -24.52 29.02
N GLU A 119 15.33 -25.51 29.17
CA GLU A 119 14.94 -26.85 29.61
C GLU A 119 14.33 -26.84 31.01
N GLN A 120 14.89 -26.08 31.95
CA GLN A 120 14.35 -25.93 33.30
C GLN A 120 12.95 -25.30 33.29
N ILE A 121 12.76 -24.22 32.52
CA ILE A 121 11.45 -23.58 32.34
C ILE A 121 10.46 -24.60 31.74
N ARG A 122 10.85 -25.32 30.69
CA ARG A 122 10.00 -26.31 30.03
C ARG A 122 9.60 -27.46 30.95
N LEU A 123 10.51 -27.91 31.83
CA LEU A 123 10.24 -28.97 32.81
C LEU A 123 9.29 -28.48 33.91
N SER A 124 9.44 -27.24 34.37
CA SER A 124 8.58 -26.64 35.41
C SER A 124 7.14 -26.39 34.98
N HIS A 125 6.90 -26.23 33.68
CA HIS A 125 5.57 -25.97 33.09
C HIS A 125 4.88 -27.21 32.52
N LYS A 126 5.39 -28.44 32.74
CA LYS A 126 4.65 -29.66 32.36
C LYS A 126 3.35 -29.73 33.16
N PRO A 127 2.16 -29.78 32.53
CA PRO A 127 0.94 -30.09 33.26
C PRO A 127 1.07 -31.52 33.80
N THR A 128 0.94 -31.65 35.11
CA THR A 128 0.84 -32.93 35.84
C THR A 128 -0.42 -33.70 35.45
#